data_AF-A0A6A4Y3C4-F1
#
_entry.id   AF-A0A6A4Y3C4-F1
#
_cell.length_a   1.000
_cell.length_b   1.000
_cell.length_c   1.000
_cell.angle_alpha   90.00
_cell.angle_beta   90.00
_cell.angle_gamma   90.00
#
_symmetry.space_group_name_H-M   'P 1'
#
loop_
_entity.id
_entity.type
_entity.pdbx_description
1 polymer ?
#
loop_
_entity_poly.entity_id
_entity_poly.type
_entity_poly.pdbx_seq_one_letter_code
_entity_poly.pdbx_strand_id
1 'polypeptide(L)'
;MVFLVTLICAFAVAHADFRNIKKIVNFGDSTSDIGNGAAALTTGNGPVIPSDAYYNGRFSNGPTYVEHIAKNLNVPLTSYSVGGATTSDAILQGWLGGKFGEPLRADGSTIKVPGLDTQIANYVTCDEPTDKTNILYTMWVGGNDDSDNAMLGLGRKGDEFADAQMVQWETLVRAGAKNILAVVPPPMTLFAIEYGTKMHVNAAAFRLKHWSVKLGLFETPIVMGAIVATPKLFGFKYTTNERCCTGNCFSG
;
A
#
# COMPACT_ATOMS: atom_id res chain seq x y z
N MET A 1 -31.67 -36.87 27.76
CA MET A 1 -31.72 -35.63 26.94
C MET A 1 -32.00 -34.50 27.91
N VAL A 2 -31.16 -33.49 28.12
CA VAL A 2 -30.28 -32.78 27.18
C VAL A 2 -29.00 -32.36 27.93
N PHE A 3 -27.85 -32.63 27.31
CA PHE A 3 -26.54 -32.13 27.74
C PHE A 3 -26.50 -30.61 27.50
N LEU A 4 -26.32 -29.83 28.57
CA LEU A 4 -25.95 -28.42 28.45
C LEU A 4 -24.41 -28.35 28.37
N VAL A 5 -23.88 -28.49 27.15
CA VAL A 5 -22.47 -28.19 26.87
C VAL A 5 -22.34 -26.68 26.84
N THR A 6 -21.83 -26.10 27.93
CA THR A 6 -21.31 -24.72 27.95
C THR A 6 -20.13 -24.65 27.00
N LEU A 7 -20.42 -24.26 25.75
CA LEU A 7 -19.42 -23.88 24.76
C LEU A 7 -18.82 -22.55 25.22
N ILE A 8 -17.77 -22.61 26.04
CA ILE A 8 -16.87 -21.47 26.24
C ILE A 8 -16.13 -21.32 24.91
N CYS A 9 -16.74 -20.60 23.97
CA CYS A 9 -16.00 -19.94 22.91
C CYS A 9 -15.11 -18.92 23.61
N ALA A 10 -13.91 -19.37 23.98
CA ALA A 10 -12.79 -18.49 24.22
C ALA A 10 -12.56 -17.73 22.91
N PHE A 11 -13.20 -16.57 22.77
CA PHE A 11 -12.66 -15.48 21.98
C PHE A 11 -11.36 -15.08 22.68
N ALA A 12 -10.31 -15.89 22.50
CA ALA A 12 -8.97 -15.39 22.56
C ALA A 12 -8.90 -14.44 21.36
N VAL A 13 -9.30 -13.19 21.58
CA VAL A 13 -8.79 -12.09 20.79
C VAL A 13 -7.30 -12.24 20.96
N ALA A 14 -6.65 -12.79 19.92
CA ALA A 14 -5.21 -12.75 19.82
C ALA A 14 -4.90 -11.26 19.99
N HIS A 15 -4.44 -10.89 21.18
CA HIS A 15 -3.67 -9.68 21.36
C HIS A 15 -2.50 -9.92 20.43
N ALA A 16 -2.62 -9.41 19.19
CA ALA A 16 -1.53 -9.46 18.26
C ALA A 16 -0.36 -8.86 19.02
N ASP A 17 0.70 -9.66 19.12
CA ASP A 17 1.89 -9.41 19.91
C ASP A 17 2.70 -8.24 19.31
N PHE A 18 2.07 -7.07 19.22
CA PHE A 18 2.64 -5.84 18.69
C PHE A 18 3.84 -5.38 19.55
N ARG A 19 3.94 -5.87 20.81
CA ARG A 19 5.09 -5.63 21.70
C ARG A 19 6.40 -6.14 21.12
N ASN A 20 6.33 -7.16 20.26
CA ASN A 20 7.49 -7.76 19.63
C ASN A 20 7.83 -7.16 18.27
N ILE A 21 7.00 -6.27 17.71
CA ILE A 21 7.37 -5.54 16.49
C ILE A 21 8.52 -4.57 16.83
N LYS A 22 9.64 -4.72 16.13
CA LYS A 22 10.86 -3.91 16.31
C LYS A 22 11.19 -3.03 15.11
N LYS A 23 10.52 -3.24 13.97
CA LYS A 23 10.73 -2.49 12.73
C LYS A 23 9.51 -2.59 11.83
N ILE A 24 9.30 -1.56 11.01
CA ILE A 24 8.39 -1.61 9.86
C ILE A 24 9.21 -1.65 8.58
N VAL A 25 8.87 -2.58 7.69
CA VAL A 25 9.30 -2.57 6.29
C VAL A 25 8.07 -2.34 5.43
N ASN A 26 8.09 -1.25 4.67
CA ASN A 26 6.93 -0.79 3.92
C ASN A 26 7.16 -0.89 2.40
N PHE A 27 6.11 -1.29 1.69
CA PHE A 27 6.07 -1.37 0.22
C PHE A 27 4.80 -0.70 -0.30
N GLY A 28 4.79 -0.33 -1.57
CA GLY A 28 3.60 0.25 -2.19
C GLY A 28 3.91 1.46 -3.05
N ASP A 29 2.93 2.35 -3.11
CA ASP A 29 2.91 3.48 -4.04
C ASP A 29 2.98 4.86 -3.33
N SER A 30 2.43 5.88 -3.98
CA SER A 30 2.37 7.27 -3.49
C SER A 30 1.66 7.41 -2.15
N THR A 31 0.75 6.50 -1.78
CA THR A 31 0.07 6.50 -0.48
C THR A 31 1.01 6.26 0.70
N SER A 32 2.19 5.71 0.43
CA SER A 32 3.15 5.25 1.46
C SER A 32 4.61 5.66 1.19
N ASP A 33 4.92 6.25 0.02
CA ASP A 33 6.23 6.82 -0.30
C ASP A 33 6.58 7.95 0.70
N ILE A 34 7.71 7.79 1.39
CA ILE A 34 8.20 8.71 2.42
C ILE A 34 9.21 9.72 1.87
N GLY A 35 9.21 9.95 0.57
CA GLY A 35 10.14 10.85 -0.13
C GLY A 35 11.48 10.21 -0.49
N ASN A 36 11.66 8.91 -0.24
CA ASN A 36 12.82 8.15 -0.67
C ASN A 36 12.58 7.33 -1.95
N GLY A 37 11.36 7.36 -2.50
CA GLY A 37 11.01 6.71 -3.76
C GLY A 37 11.03 7.70 -4.94
N ALA A 38 9.87 8.22 -5.31
CA ALA A 38 9.69 9.03 -6.52
C ALA A 38 10.60 10.27 -6.55
N ALA A 39 10.71 10.98 -5.42
CA ALA A 39 11.55 12.17 -5.32
C ALA A 39 13.04 11.82 -5.52
N ALA A 40 13.50 10.69 -4.97
CA ALA A 40 14.87 10.22 -5.15
C ALA A 40 15.15 9.79 -6.60
N LEU A 41 14.19 9.14 -7.27
CA LEU A 41 14.32 8.73 -8.68
C LEU A 41 14.35 9.90 -9.67
N THR A 42 13.78 11.04 -9.29
CA THR A 42 13.64 12.22 -10.15
C THR A 42 14.68 13.31 -9.88
N THR A 43 15.28 13.31 -8.69
CA THR A 43 16.33 14.27 -8.31
C THR A 43 17.48 14.30 -9.34
N GLY A 44 17.75 15.48 -9.89
CA GLY A 44 18.83 15.71 -10.85
C GLY A 44 18.60 15.14 -12.26
N ASN A 45 17.46 14.50 -12.51
CA ASN A 45 17.16 13.78 -13.75
C ASN A 45 15.82 14.21 -14.37
N GLY A 46 15.46 15.49 -14.23
CA GLY A 46 14.20 16.05 -14.76
C GLY A 46 13.38 16.79 -13.69
N PRO A 47 12.06 16.93 -13.88
CA PRO A 47 11.14 17.51 -12.90
C PRO A 47 11.16 16.76 -11.58
N VAL A 48 11.02 17.47 -10.46
CA VAL A 48 10.97 16.86 -9.13
C VAL A 48 9.55 16.35 -8.89
N ILE A 49 9.41 15.03 -8.77
CA ILE A 49 8.11 14.39 -8.55
C ILE A 49 8.13 13.67 -7.19
N PRO A 50 7.21 13.97 -6.26
CA PRO A 50 6.18 15.01 -6.36
C PRO A 50 6.78 16.43 -6.29
N SER A 51 6.04 17.42 -6.79
CA SER A 51 6.46 18.83 -6.84
C SER A 51 6.78 19.42 -5.47
N ASP A 52 7.44 20.58 -5.43
CA ASP A 52 7.75 21.29 -4.18
C ASP A 52 6.50 21.79 -3.41
N ALA A 53 5.30 21.71 -4.00
CA ALA A 53 4.05 21.95 -3.28
C ALA A 53 3.71 20.83 -2.29
N TYR A 54 4.34 19.67 -2.44
CA TYR A 54 4.18 18.53 -1.56
C TYR A 54 5.18 18.54 -0.41
N TYR A 55 4.84 17.81 0.66
CA TYR A 55 5.64 17.77 1.85
C TYR A 55 6.88 16.88 1.65
N ASN A 56 8.07 17.48 1.49
CA ASN A 56 9.37 16.79 1.53
C ASN A 56 9.39 15.48 0.71
N GLY A 57 8.87 15.50 -0.52
CA GLY A 57 8.83 14.34 -1.41
C GLY A 57 7.72 13.31 -1.16
N ARG A 58 6.82 13.51 -0.18
CA ARG A 58 5.62 12.67 0.04
C ARG A 58 4.49 13.13 -0.87
N PHE A 59 3.61 12.24 -1.34
CA PHE A 59 2.39 12.65 -2.07
C PHE A 59 1.26 13.09 -1.11
N SER A 60 1.61 13.95 -0.15
CA SER A 60 0.72 14.51 0.87
C SER A 60 1.24 15.89 1.31
N ASN A 61 0.45 16.60 2.11
CA ASN A 61 0.87 17.84 2.79
C ASN A 61 1.50 17.57 4.17
N GLY A 62 1.84 16.32 4.47
CA GLY A 62 2.46 15.88 5.70
C GLY A 62 2.99 14.45 5.60
N PRO A 63 3.39 13.85 6.75
CA PRO A 63 3.83 12.46 6.80
C PRO A 63 2.76 11.48 6.31
N THR A 64 3.18 10.36 5.72
CA THR A 64 2.27 9.29 5.29
C THR A 64 1.74 8.48 6.48
N TYR A 65 0.70 7.67 6.25
CA TYR A 65 0.12 6.83 7.30
C TYR A 65 1.16 5.89 7.93
N VAL A 66 2.11 5.38 7.15
CA VAL A 66 3.12 4.45 7.66
C VAL A 66 4.15 5.14 8.54
N GLU A 67 4.47 6.42 8.27
CA GLU A 67 5.28 7.25 9.17
C GLU A 67 4.57 7.45 10.52
N HIS A 68 3.25 7.64 10.51
CA HIS A 68 2.44 7.71 11.72
C HIS A 68 2.40 6.38 12.49
N ILE A 69 2.27 5.23 11.81
CA ILE A 69 2.32 3.91 12.46
C ILE A 69 3.69 3.68 13.10
N ALA A 70 4.79 3.93 12.37
CA ALA A 70 6.14 3.78 12.88
C ALA A 70 6.40 4.65 14.12
N LYS A 71 5.96 5.91 14.08
CA LYS A 71 6.04 6.85 15.20
C LYS A 71 5.23 6.35 16.41
N ASN A 72 4.01 5.87 16.20
CA ASN A 72 3.14 5.40 17.28
C ASN A 72 3.67 4.11 17.93
N LEU A 73 4.29 3.22 17.15
CA LEU A 73 4.96 2.03 17.66
C LEU A 73 6.35 2.31 18.22
N ASN A 74 6.91 3.51 17.97
CA ASN A 74 8.27 3.90 18.31
C ASN A 74 9.32 2.91 17.77
N VAL A 75 9.22 2.57 16.48
CA VAL A 75 10.12 1.66 15.78
C VAL A 75 10.69 2.29 14.51
N PRO A 76 11.89 1.87 14.05
CA PRO A 76 12.42 2.29 12.76
C PRO A 76 11.50 1.88 11.60
N LEU A 77 11.49 2.70 10.57
CA LEU A 77 10.80 2.48 9.30
C LEU A 77 11.82 2.41 8.16
N THR A 78 11.76 1.34 7.37
CA THR A 78 12.40 1.26 6.06
C THR A 78 11.31 1.17 5.00
N SER A 79 11.24 2.17 4.11
CA SER A 79 10.27 2.16 3.01
C SER A 79 10.96 1.84 1.69
N TYR A 80 10.36 0.92 0.94
CA TYR A 80 10.68 0.60 -0.46
C TYR A 80 9.62 1.15 -1.42
N SER A 81 8.58 1.80 -0.90
CA SER A 81 7.51 2.37 -1.71
C SER A 81 8.00 3.46 -2.63
N VAL A 82 7.44 3.47 -3.84
CA VAL A 82 7.74 4.48 -4.85
C VAL A 82 6.43 4.99 -5.43
N GLY A 83 6.23 6.30 -5.43
CA GLY A 83 5.10 6.93 -6.13
C GLY A 83 4.94 6.40 -7.56
N GLY A 84 3.72 6.04 -7.94
CA GLY A 84 3.41 5.46 -9.26
C GLY A 84 3.58 3.94 -9.36
N ALA A 85 3.94 3.24 -8.28
CA ALA A 85 4.09 1.79 -8.30
C ALA A 85 2.76 1.07 -8.55
N THR A 86 2.81 0.05 -9.40
CA THR A 86 1.76 -0.92 -9.67
C THR A 86 1.96 -2.19 -8.82
N THR A 87 0.96 -3.07 -8.77
CA THR A 87 1.05 -4.31 -7.99
C THR A 87 2.05 -5.30 -8.60
N SER A 88 2.23 -5.29 -9.93
CA SER A 88 3.23 -6.13 -10.59
C SER A 88 3.72 -5.52 -11.88
N ASP A 89 5.04 -5.36 -11.99
CA ASP A 89 5.71 -4.93 -13.22
C ASP A 89 5.46 -5.88 -14.40
N ALA A 90 5.25 -7.18 -14.12
CA ALA A 90 4.96 -8.19 -15.14
C ALA A 90 3.55 -8.06 -15.74
N ILE A 91 2.57 -7.60 -14.95
CA ILE A 91 1.20 -7.40 -15.41
C ILE A 91 1.06 -6.01 -16.05
N LEU A 92 1.55 -4.99 -15.34
CA LEU A 92 1.47 -3.60 -15.73
C LEU A 92 2.63 -2.80 -15.12
N GLN A 93 3.54 -2.32 -15.97
CA GLN A 93 4.65 -1.47 -15.54
C GLN A 93 4.15 -0.13 -15.00
N GLY A 94 4.59 0.26 -13.80
CA GLY A 94 4.37 1.59 -13.24
C GLY A 94 5.28 2.66 -13.85
N TRP A 95 4.80 3.91 -13.91
CA TRP A 95 5.51 5.03 -14.54
C TRP A 95 5.31 6.36 -13.78
N LEU A 96 6.31 7.26 -13.90
CA LEU A 96 6.19 8.69 -13.64
C LEU A 96 6.45 9.49 -14.93
N GLY A 97 5.83 10.66 -15.03
CA GLY A 97 5.99 11.56 -16.18
C GLY A 97 5.03 11.24 -17.32
N GLY A 98 4.37 12.28 -17.86
CA GLY A 98 3.55 12.25 -19.07
C GLY A 98 2.21 11.51 -18.98
N LYS A 99 1.91 10.88 -17.84
CA LYS A 99 0.76 9.99 -17.64
C LYS A 99 -0.54 10.78 -17.38
N PHE A 100 -0.48 11.75 -16.49
CA PHE A 100 -1.53 12.70 -16.16
C PHE A 100 -1.11 14.16 -16.46
N GLY A 101 -0.17 14.32 -17.40
CA GLY A 101 0.47 15.61 -17.69
C GLY A 101 1.55 15.99 -16.69
N GLU A 102 2.06 15.04 -15.89
CA GLU A 102 3.27 15.25 -15.11
C GLU A 102 4.44 15.51 -16.07
N PRO A 103 5.45 16.29 -15.65
CA PRO A 103 6.49 16.63 -16.58
C PRO A 103 7.37 15.42 -16.87
N LEU A 104 7.92 15.42 -18.08
CA LEU A 104 8.83 14.39 -18.56
C LEU A 104 10.26 14.76 -18.20
N ARG A 105 11.18 13.79 -18.31
CA ARG A 105 12.61 14.11 -18.29
C ARG A 105 12.97 15.16 -19.33
N ALA A 106 14.15 15.76 -19.18
CA ALA A 106 14.66 16.75 -20.14
C ALA A 106 14.76 16.19 -21.58
N ASP A 107 14.91 14.87 -21.73
CA ASP A 107 14.94 14.16 -23.01
C ASP A 107 13.55 13.70 -23.51
N GLY A 108 12.48 14.06 -22.79
CA GLY A 108 11.10 13.68 -23.10
C GLY A 108 10.72 12.26 -22.67
N SER A 109 11.58 11.53 -21.98
CA SER A 109 11.28 10.17 -21.53
C SER A 109 10.44 10.12 -20.24
N THR A 110 9.65 9.05 -20.10
CA THR A 110 8.99 8.66 -18.85
C THR A 110 9.95 7.88 -17.94
N ILE A 111 9.60 7.77 -16.66
CA ILE A 111 10.41 7.11 -15.63
C ILE A 111 9.74 5.81 -15.23
N LYS A 112 10.42 4.67 -15.40
CA LYS A 112 9.93 3.39 -14.89
C LYS A 112 9.94 3.38 -13.37
N VAL A 113 8.85 2.91 -12.78
CA VAL A 113 8.68 2.77 -11.33
C VAL A 113 8.66 1.29 -10.98
N PRO A 114 9.47 0.83 -10.01
CA PRO A 114 9.40 -0.56 -9.55
C PRO A 114 8.03 -0.83 -8.90
N GLY A 115 7.32 -1.83 -9.43
CA GLY A 115 6.11 -2.37 -8.84
C GLY A 115 6.37 -3.09 -7.52
N LEU A 116 5.29 -3.48 -6.83
CA LEU A 116 5.37 -4.17 -5.53
C LEU A 116 6.24 -5.44 -5.59
N ASP A 117 6.18 -6.17 -6.70
CA ASP A 117 7.00 -7.35 -6.97
C ASP A 117 8.49 -7.04 -6.99
N THR A 118 8.91 -6.00 -7.73
CA THR A 118 10.30 -5.56 -7.76
C THR A 118 10.76 -4.98 -6.42
N GLN A 119 9.91 -4.21 -5.74
CA GLN A 119 10.24 -3.68 -4.41
C GLN A 119 10.52 -4.80 -3.39
N ILE A 120 9.68 -5.85 -3.38
CA ILE A 120 9.85 -7.00 -2.50
C ILE A 120 11.04 -7.86 -2.93
N ALA A 121 11.24 -8.07 -4.23
CA ALA A 121 12.42 -8.77 -4.75
C ALA A 121 13.74 -8.09 -4.31
N ASN A 122 13.79 -6.76 -4.35
CA ASN A 122 14.93 -6.00 -3.86
C ASN A 122 15.10 -6.18 -2.35
N TYR A 123 14.04 -6.06 -1.56
CA TYR A 123 14.14 -6.26 -0.10
C TYR A 123 14.64 -7.66 0.28
N VAL A 124 14.13 -8.73 -0.33
CA VAL A 124 14.51 -10.09 0.08
C VAL A 124 15.95 -10.48 -0.28
N THR A 125 16.62 -9.67 -1.13
CA THR A 125 18.04 -9.83 -1.47
C THR A 125 18.96 -8.95 -0.61
N CYS A 126 18.42 -7.97 0.11
CA CYS A 126 19.17 -7.15 1.06
C CYS A 126 19.46 -7.91 2.36
N ASP A 127 20.56 -7.55 3.03
CA ASP A 127 20.80 -7.96 4.40
C ASP A 127 19.82 -7.24 5.34
N GLU A 128 19.15 -8.00 6.20
CA GLU A 128 18.20 -7.48 7.17
C GLU A 128 18.65 -7.91 8.57
N PRO A 129 19.21 -6.98 9.37
CA PRO A 129 19.74 -7.29 10.70
C PRO A 129 18.63 -7.53 11.74
N THR A 130 17.41 -7.07 11.48
CA THR A 130 16.26 -7.32 12.38
C THR A 130 15.71 -8.71 12.13
N ASP A 131 15.45 -9.47 13.20
CA ASP A 131 14.72 -10.74 13.08
C ASP A 131 13.39 -10.51 12.33
N LYS A 132 13.24 -11.15 11.17
CA LYS A 132 12.09 -11.01 10.26
C LYS A 132 10.77 -11.42 10.90
N THR A 133 10.80 -12.20 11.99
CA THR A 133 9.61 -12.53 12.78
C THR A 133 9.12 -11.35 13.63
N ASN A 134 9.98 -10.36 13.87
CA ASN A 134 9.72 -9.12 14.62
C ASN A 134 9.53 -7.90 13.71
N ILE A 135 9.45 -8.09 12.40
CA ILE A 135 9.16 -7.02 11.43
C ILE A 135 7.66 -7.02 11.10
N LEU A 136 7.07 -5.83 11.03
CA LEU A 136 5.76 -5.61 10.41
C LEU A 136 5.96 -5.19 8.96
N TYR A 137 5.49 -6.02 8.03
CA TYR A 137 5.51 -5.74 6.60
C TYR A 137 4.21 -5.07 6.20
N THR A 138 4.26 -3.82 5.75
CA THR A 138 3.06 -3.07 5.33
C THR A 138 3.04 -2.90 3.82
N MET A 139 1.86 -2.98 3.22
CA MET A 139 1.69 -2.70 1.79
C MET A 139 0.35 -2.08 1.43
N TRP A 140 0.39 -1.01 0.64
CA TRP A 140 -0.77 -0.43 -0.02
C TRP A 140 -0.42 -0.11 -1.47
N VAL A 141 -1.12 -0.80 -2.39
CA VAL A 141 -0.98 -0.68 -3.84
C VAL A 141 -2.35 -0.98 -4.47
N GLY A 142 -2.48 -0.85 -5.80
CA GLY A 142 -3.73 -1.10 -6.53
C GLY A 142 -4.27 0.15 -7.23
N GLY A 143 -3.98 1.34 -6.69
CA GLY A 143 -4.49 2.60 -7.23
C GLY A 143 -3.95 2.89 -8.63
N ASN A 144 -2.64 2.70 -8.84
CA ASN A 144 -2.04 2.85 -10.16
C ASN A 144 -2.43 1.73 -11.11
N ASP A 145 -2.69 0.51 -10.62
CA ASP A 145 -3.17 -0.57 -11.49
C ASP A 145 -4.51 -0.20 -12.12
N ASP A 146 -5.45 0.30 -11.31
CA ASP A 146 -6.77 0.74 -11.75
C ASP A 146 -6.68 1.90 -12.75
N SER A 147 -5.98 2.97 -12.38
CA SER A 147 -5.87 4.16 -13.22
C SER A 147 -5.22 3.85 -14.58
N ASP A 148 -4.22 2.99 -14.59
CA ASP A 148 -3.37 2.77 -15.77
C ASP A 148 -4.04 1.77 -16.68
N ASN A 149 -4.66 0.74 -16.10
CA ASN A 149 -5.52 -0.20 -16.81
C ASN A 149 -6.66 0.54 -17.53
N ALA A 150 -7.32 1.50 -16.86
CA ALA A 150 -8.38 2.30 -17.45
C ALA A 150 -7.86 3.24 -18.55
N MET A 151 -6.77 3.97 -18.28
CA MET A 151 -6.19 4.93 -19.22
C MET A 151 -5.69 4.25 -20.51
N LEU A 152 -5.07 3.09 -20.38
CA LEU A 152 -4.53 2.33 -21.50
C LEU A 152 -5.58 1.44 -22.19
N GLY A 153 -6.81 1.39 -21.67
CA GLY A 153 -7.90 0.58 -22.23
C GLY A 153 -7.63 -0.93 -22.22
N LEU A 154 -6.87 -1.42 -21.24
CA LEU A 154 -6.39 -2.81 -21.22
C LEU A 154 -7.48 -3.82 -20.84
N GLY A 155 -8.55 -3.38 -20.17
CA GLY A 155 -9.68 -4.24 -19.81
C GLY A 155 -9.33 -5.36 -18.83
N ARG A 156 -8.22 -5.24 -18.09
CA ARG A 156 -7.83 -6.19 -17.05
C ARG A 156 -8.74 -6.04 -15.84
N LYS A 157 -8.87 -7.13 -15.09
CA LYS A 157 -9.72 -7.22 -13.91
C LYS A 157 -8.91 -7.08 -12.64
N GLY A 158 -9.55 -6.58 -11.57
CA GLY A 158 -8.85 -6.36 -10.30
C GLY A 158 -8.39 -7.65 -9.63
N ASP A 159 -9.04 -8.78 -9.92
CA ASP A 159 -8.71 -10.08 -9.34
C ASP A 159 -7.33 -10.61 -9.76
N GLU A 160 -6.91 -10.35 -11.00
CA GLU A 160 -5.57 -10.65 -11.51
C GLU A 160 -4.47 -10.00 -10.66
N PHE A 161 -4.66 -8.73 -10.30
CA PHE A 161 -3.70 -7.98 -9.50
C PHE A 161 -3.74 -8.41 -8.02
N ALA A 162 -4.90 -8.73 -7.47
CA ALA A 162 -5.01 -9.30 -6.13
C ALA A 162 -4.32 -10.68 -6.02
N ASP A 163 -4.34 -11.49 -7.08
CA ASP A 163 -3.58 -12.73 -7.17
C ASP A 163 -2.06 -12.46 -7.20
N ALA A 164 -1.61 -11.45 -7.95
CA ALA A 164 -0.21 -11.02 -7.93
C ALA A 164 0.23 -10.53 -6.55
N GLN A 165 -0.62 -9.80 -5.82
CA GLN A 165 -0.31 -9.37 -4.45
C GLN A 165 -0.21 -10.56 -3.49
N MET A 166 -1.05 -11.59 -3.63
CA MET A 166 -0.94 -12.83 -2.85
C MET A 166 0.41 -13.52 -3.08
N VAL A 167 0.91 -13.54 -4.32
CA VAL A 167 2.26 -14.07 -4.63
C VAL A 167 3.34 -13.31 -3.84
N GLN A 168 3.16 -12.01 -3.62
CA GLN A 168 4.11 -11.23 -2.83
C GLN A 168 4.04 -11.53 -1.33
N TRP A 169 2.85 -11.81 -0.78
CA TRP A 169 2.74 -12.33 0.58
C TRP A 169 3.49 -13.66 0.74
N GLU A 170 3.35 -14.56 -0.24
CA GLU A 170 4.06 -15.84 -0.27
C GLU A 170 5.58 -15.66 -0.34
N THR A 171 6.07 -14.70 -1.15
CA THR A 171 7.49 -14.37 -1.24
C THR A 171 8.05 -13.87 0.10
N LEU A 172 7.34 -12.97 0.79
CA LEU A 172 7.74 -12.50 2.12
C LEU A 172 7.78 -13.65 3.14
N VAL A 173 6.78 -14.53 3.14
CA VAL A 173 6.76 -15.68 4.06
C VAL A 173 7.91 -16.65 3.79
N ARG A 174 8.20 -16.96 2.52
CA ARG A 174 9.38 -17.76 2.15
C ARG A 174 10.68 -17.13 2.64
N ALA A 175 10.74 -15.80 2.67
CA ALA A 175 11.88 -15.04 3.18
C ALA A 175 11.93 -14.95 4.71
N GLY A 176 10.92 -15.45 5.45
CA GLY A 176 10.86 -15.50 6.90
C GLY A 176 9.85 -14.56 7.58
N ALA A 177 9.05 -13.81 6.81
CA ALA A 177 8.09 -12.87 7.37
C ALA A 177 6.98 -13.57 8.19
N LYS A 178 6.60 -12.95 9.32
CA LYS A 178 5.49 -13.44 10.18
C LYS A 178 4.36 -12.44 10.40
N ASN A 179 4.55 -11.15 10.14
CA ASN A 179 3.52 -10.13 10.36
C ASN A 179 3.35 -9.29 9.10
N ILE A 180 2.24 -9.47 8.40
CA ILE A 180 1.93 -8.76 7.16
C ILE A 180 0.63 -7.98 7.36
N LEU A 181 0.64 -6.71 6.97
CA LEU A 181 -0.53 -5.85 6.92
C LEU A 181 -0.70 -5.34 5.47
N ALA A 182 -1.71 -5.85 4.79
CA ALA A 182 -2.09 -5.36 3.47
C ALA A 182 -3.33 -4.46 3.58
N VAL A 183 -3.34 -3.38 2.80
CA VAL A 183 -4.45 -2.42 2.80
C VAL A 183 -5.38 -2.76 1.64
N VAL A 184 -6.66 -2.99 1.96
CA VAL A 184 -7.70 -3.24 0.94
C VAL A 184 -7.98 -1.91 0.23
N PRO A 185 -7.99 -1.84 -1.11
CA PRO A 185 -8.21 -0.59 -1.82
C PRO A 185 -9.63 -0.05 -1.61
N PRO A 186 -9.83 1.28 -1.64
CA PRO A 186 -11.15 1.88 -1.55
C PRO A 186 -12.03 1.47 -2.75
N PRO A 187 -13.31 1.10 -2.57
CA PRO A 187 -14.13 0.51 -3.61
C PRO A 187 -14.76 1.58 -4.53
N MET A 188 -13.93 2.39 -5.17
CA MET A 188 -14.36 3.53 -5.99
C MET A 188 -14.69 3.14 -7.45
N THR A 189 -14.19 1.99 -7.90
CA THR A 189 -14.35 1.46 -9.26
C THR A 189 -14.68 -0.02 -9.21
N LEU A 190 -15.18 -0.59 -10.33
CA LEU A 190 -15.38 -2.04 -10.45
C LEU A 190 -14.05 -2.79 -10.26
N PHE A 191 -12.95 -2.28 -10.82
CA PHE A 191 -11.63 -2.85 -10.65
C PHE A 191 -11.23 -2.93 -9.17
N ALA A 192 -11.37 -1.84 -8.41
CA ALA A 192 -11.03 -1.82 -7.00
C ALA A 192 -11.94 -2.74 -6.16
N ILE A 193 -13.21 -2.88 -6.53
CA ILE A 193 -14.14 -3.83 -5.91
C ILE A 193 -13.71 -5.28 -6.17
N GLU A 194 -13.39 -5.62 -7.41
CA GLU A 194 -12.89 -6.95 -7.79
C GLU A 194 -11.59 -7.28 -7.05
N TYR A 195 -10.64 -6.33 -7.05
CA TYR A 195 -9.37 -6.43 -6.35
C TYR A 195 -9.60 -6.69 -4.86
N GLY A 196 -10.34 -5.81 -4.18
CA GLY A 196 -10.58 -5.91 -2.74
C GLY A 196 -11.32 -7.19 -2.36
N THR A 197 -12.32 -7.60 -3.14
CA THR A 197 -13.06 -8.86 -2.91
C THR A 197 -12.13 -10.06 -3.05
N LYS A 198 -11.29 -10.07 -4.08
CA LYS A 198 -10.33 -11.15 -4.31
C LYS A 198 -9.24 -11.19 -3.24
N MET A 199 -8.77 -10.05 -2.72
CA MET A 199 -7.84 -10.01 -1.57
C MET A 199 -8.39 -10.76 -0.36
N HIS A 200 -9.69 -10.65 -0.07
CA HIS A 200 -10.31 -11.38 1.04
C HIS A 200 -10.30 -12.89 0.83
N VAL A 201 -10.66 -13.34 -0.39
CA VAL A 201 -10.59 -14.76 -0.78
C VAL A 201 -9.16 -15.27 -0.66
N ASN A 202 -8.20 -14.51 -1.19
CA ASN A 202 -6.77 -14.85 -1.14
C ASN A 202 -6.26 -14.88 0.30
N ALA A 203 -6.66 -13.95 1.16
CA ALA A 203 -6.27 -13.94 2.56
C ALA A 203 -6.84 -15.14 3.33
N ALA A 204 -8.06 -15.59 3.01
CA ALA A 204 -8.61 -16.81 3.60
C ALA A 204 -7.79 -18.04 3.19
N ALA A 205 -7.50 -18.20 1.89
CA ALA A 205 -6.65 -19.29 1.38
C ALA A 205 -5.23 -19.24 1.97
N PHE A 206 -4.65 -18.05 2.03
CA PHE A 206 -3.31 -17.81 2.59
C PHE A 206 -3.24 -18.21 4.07
N ARG A 207 -4.22 -17.82 4.89
CA ARG A 207 -4.25 -18.17 6.32
C ARG A 207 -4.40 -19.67 6.57
N LEU A 208 -5.10 -20.40 5.70
CA LEU A 208 -5.19 -21.86 5.77
C LEU A 208 -3.83 -22.52 5.50
N LYS A 209 -3.07 -22.00 4.53
CA LYS A 209 -1.75 -22.51 4.17
C LYS A 209 -0.64 -22.08 5.14
N HIS A 210 -0.72 -20.86 5.64
CA HIS A 210 0.30 -20.21 6.48
C HIS A 210 -0.24 -19.84 7.86
N TRP A 211 -0.82 -20.81 8.56
CA TRP A 211 -1.48 -20.60 9.85
C TRP A 211 -0.61 -19.93 10.94
N SER A 212 0.73 -20.03 10.82
CA SER A 212 1.68 -19.38 11.74
C SER A 212 2.00 -17.92 11.39
N VAL A 213 1.48 -17.40 10.27
CA VAL A 213 1.70 -16.03 9.80
C VAL A 213 0.49 -15.18 10.13
N LYS A 214 0.73 -14.02 10.73
CA LYS A 214 -0.29 -13.02 11.04
C LYS A 214 -0.47 -12.11 9.82
N LEU A 215 -1.44 -12.44 8.96
CA LEU A 215 -1.88 -11.57 7.86
C LEU A 215 -3.10 -10.76 8.31
N GLY A 216 -2.96 -9.44 8.39
CA GLY A 216 -4.04 -8.47 8.57
C GLY A 216 -4.44 -7.82 7.25
N LEU A 217 -5.74 -7.65 7.03
CA LEU A 217 -6.28 -6.77 6.00
C LEU A 217 -6.81 -5.50 6.68
N PHE A 218 -6.35 -4.33 6.25
CA PHE A 218 -6.89 -3.06 6.72
C PHE A 218 -8.02 -2.60 5.80
N GLU A 219 -9.23 -2.54 6.36
CA GLU A 219 -10.47 -2.27 5.61
C GLU A 219 -10.68 -0.76 5.35
N THR A 220 -9.92 -0.19 4.42
CA THR A 220 -10.20 1.18 3.95
C THR A 220 -11.61 1.37 3.39
N PRO A 221 -12.29 0.38 2.75
CA PRO A 221 -13.67 0.58 2.29
C PRO A 221 -14.61 1.07 3.39
N ILE A 222 -14.52 0.46 4.58
CA ILE A 222 -15.38 0.78 5.72
C ILE A 222 -14.99 2.14 6.31
N VAL A 223 -13.69 2.37 6.49
CA VAL A 223 -13.17 3.63 7.05
C VAL A 223 -13.53 4.82 6.16
N MET A 224 -13.30 4.70 4.85
CA MET A 224 -13.61 5.76 3.90
C MET A 224 -15.12 5.96 3.73
N GLY A 225 -15.91 4.88 3.73
CA GLY A 225 -17.37 4.99 3.74
C GLY A 225 -17.88 5.82 4.93
N ALA A 226 -17.34 5.57 6.13
CA ALA A 226 -17.69 6.34 7.33
C ALA A 226 -17.25 7.82 7.24
N ILE A 227 -16.03 8.08 6.76
CA ILE A 227 -15.50 9.45 6.60
C ILE A 227 -16.32 10.23 5.56
N VAL A 228 -16.64 9.63 4.41
CA VAL A 228 -17.44 10.27 3.36
C VAL A 228 -18.86 10.57 3.85
N ALA A 229 -19.49 9.65 4.57
CA ALA A 229 -20.83 9.83 5.08
C ALA A 229 -20.90 10.86 6.22
N THR A 230 -19.86 10.95 7.05
CA THR A 230 -19.89 11.75 8.29
C THR A 230 -18.56 12.49 8.57
N PRO A 231 -18.04 13.31 7.65
CA PRO A 231 -16.68 13.87 7.73
C PRO A 231 -16.44 14.67 9.03
N LYS A 232 -17.46 15.38 9.51
CA LYS A 232 -17.39 16.17 10.75
C LYS A 232 -17.13 15.33 12.01
N LEU A 233 -17.59 14.08 12.06
CA LEU A 233 -17.32 13.17 13.19
C LEU A 233 -15.85 12.78 13.28
N PHE A 234 -15.14 12.85 12.15
CA PHE A 234 -13.70 12.60 12.04
C PHE A 234 -12.88 13.91 12.08
N GLY A 235 -13.51 15.05 12.42
CA GLY A 235 -12.84 16.34 12.53
C GLY A 235 -12.63 17.07 11.20
N PHE A 236 -13.15 16.57 10.08
CA PHE A 236 -13.05 17.28 8.81
C PHE A 236 -14.05 18.44 8.73
N LYS A 237 -13.54 19.61 8.35
CA LYS A 237 -14.37 20.79 8.05
C LYS A 237 -15.01 20.73 6.66
N TYR A 238 -14.27 20.19 5.68
CA TYR A 238 -14.65 20.09 4.27
C TYR A 238 -14.93 18.65 3.87
N THR A 239 -15.62 18.45 2.75
CA THR A 239 -15.90 17.12 2.19
C THR A 239 -14.68 16.54 1.48
N THR A 240 -14.70 15.23 1.20
CA THR A 240 -13.64 14.54 0.46
C THR A 240 -13.57 14.92 -1.02
N ASN A 241 -14.55 15.67 -1.54
CA ASN A 241 -14.59 16.14 -2.93
C ASN A 241 -13.97 17.53 -3.10
N GLU A 242 -13.67 18.22 -2.01
CA GLU A 242 -13.05 19.54 -2.02
C GLU A 242 -11.54 19.40 -1.98
N ARG A 243 -10.85 19.88 -3.02
CA ARG A 243 -9.39 19.88 -3.07
C ARG A 243 -8.84 21.02 -2.23
N CYS A 244 -7.91 20.71 -1.33
CA CYS A 244 -7.20 21.71 -0.53
C CYS A 244 -6.38 22.67 -1.41
N CYS A 245 -5.80 22.16 -2.50
CA CYS A 245 -5.13 22.98 -3.49
C CYS A 245 -5.94 23.11 -4.79
N THR A 246 -6.16 24.35 -5.22
CA THR A 246 -6.75 24.71 -6.52
C THR A 246 -5.67 25.39 -7.37
N GLY A 247 -5.10 24.67 -8.35
CA GLY A 247 -4.03 25.19 -9.23
C GLY A 247 -2.94 24.15 -9.51
N ASN A 248 -1.71 24.62 -9.72
CA ASN A 248 -0.54 23.84 -10.15
C ASN A 248 0.08 22.90 -9.09
N CYS A 249 -0.62 22.53 -8.00
CA CYS A 249 -0.03 21.64 -7.00
C CYS A 249 0.33 20.25 -7.54
N PHE A 250 -0.37 19.79 -8.59
CA PHE A 250 -0.09 18.52 -9.26
C PHE A 250 0.94 18.65 -10.39
N SER A 251 1.34 19.88 -10.74
CA SER A 251 2.36 20.12 -11.77
C SER A 251 3.67 20.52 -11.11
N GLY A 252 4.61 19.59 -11.11
CA GLY A 252 6.02 19.84 -10.92
C GLY A 252 6.82 18.66 -11.36
#